data_AF-A0A7H1RKX2-F1
#
_entry.id   AF-A0A7H1RKX2-F1
#
_cell.length_a   1.000
_cell.length_b   1.000
_cell.length_c   1.000
_cell.angle_alpha   90.00
_cell.angle_beta   90.00
_cell.angle_gamma   90.00
#
_symmetry.space_group_name_H-M   'P 1'
#
loop_
_entity.id
_entity.type
_entity.pdbx_description
1 polymer ?
#
loop_
_entity_poly.entity_id
_entity_poly.type
_entity_poly.pdbx_seq_one_letter_code
_entity_poly.pdbx_strand_id
1 'polypeptide(L)'
;MSRWLLRCLLLCCLALLAGCPKSASKGSALDEAQYSYSAAIRWGDFEGAWNLVDPKVRKEHPLTDIDFSRYKQVQISSYRDSGGTTLGSGEVVRDIEIGVINRNTLAERTVRYRERWRYDEPSRSWWLVSGLPDLWGE
;
A
#
# COMPACT_ATOMS: atom_id res chain seq x y z
N MET A 1 29.54 -43.03 12.95
CA MET A 1 29.45 -41.95 13.96
C MET A 1 29.67 -40.55 13.37
N SER A 2 30.66 -40.34 12.49
CA SER A 2 30.95 -39.04 11.85
C SER A 2 29.80 -38.43 11.01
N ARG A 3 29.06 -39.24 10.23
CA ARG A 3 27.95 -38.74 9.36
C ARG A 3 26.74 -38.19 10.14
N TRP A 4 26.52 -38.65 11.37
CA TRP A 4 25.45 -38.17 12.23
C TRP A 4 25.82 -36.85 12.91
N LEU A 5 27.07 -36.73 13.35
CA LEU A 5 27.62 -35.47 13.87
C LEU A 5 27.61 -34.37 12.80
N LEU A 6 27.98 -34.69 11.55
CA LEU A 6 27.92 -33.73 10.45
C LEU A 6 26.50 -33.26 10.14
N ARG A 7 25.51 -34.17 10.20
CA ARG A 7 24.09 -33.84 9.99
C ARG A 7 23.53 -32.96 11.11
N CYS A 8 23.87 -33.27 12.37
CA CYS A 8 23.48 -32.42 13.50
C CYS A 8 24.12 -31.03 13.42
N LEU A 9 25.39 -30.95 12.99
CA LEU A 9 26.08 -29.67 12.82
C LEU A 9 25.46 -28.83 11.69
N LEU A 10 25.12 -29.45 10.56
CA LEU A 10 24.41 -28.79 9.45
C LEU A 10 23.01 -28.31 9.86
N LEU A 11 22.26 -29.10 10.63
CA LEU A 11 20.94 -28.70 11.15
C LEU A 11 21.05 -27.53 12.15
N CYS A 12 22.06 -27.53 13.03
CA CYS A 12 22.34 -26.39 13.91
C CYS A 12 22.73 -25.13 13.12
N CYS A 13 23.56 -25.27 12.09
CA CYS A 13 23.91 -24.14 11.22
C CYS A 13 22.67 -23.58 10.50
N LEU A 14 21.78 -24.43 9.97
CA LEU A 14 20.53 -23.96 9.35
C LEU A 14 19.59 -23.28 10.35
N ALA A 15 19.52 -23.75 11.59
CA ALA A 15 18.72 -23.11 12.63
C ALA A 15 19.22 -21.70 13.00
N LEU A 16 20.54 -21.45 12.86
CA LEU A 16 21.14 -20.12 13.08
C LEU A 16 20.84 -19.12 11.95
N LEU A 17 20.40 -19.58 10.78
CA LEU A 17 19.92 -18.72 9.69
C LEU A 17 18.44 -18.31 9.84
N ALA A 18 17.71 -18.87 10.82
CA ALA A 18 16.38 -18.42 11.16
C ALA A 18 16.49 -17.09 11.93
N GLY A 19 16.71 -15.99 11.21
CA GLY A 19 16.71 -14.66 11.80
C GLY A 19 15.39 -14.38 12.52
N CYS A 20 15.46 -13.90 13.76
CA CYS A 20 14.28 -13.40 14.44
C CYS A 20 13.69 -12.25 13.62
N PRO A 21 12.39 -12.27 13.26
CA PRO A 21 11.77 -11.13 12.59
C PRO A 21 11.87 -9.93 13.55
N LYS A 22 12.70 -8.95 13.18
CA LYS A 22 12.76 -7.69 13.90
C LYS A 22 11.42 -7.01 13.68
N SER A 23 10.69 -6.73 14.76
CA SER A 23 9.45 -5.95 14.67
C SER A 23 9.79 -4.62 13.99
N ALA A 24 9.16 -4.36 12.84
CA ALA A 24 9.27 -3.08 12.15
C ALA A 24 8.86 -1.95 13.11
N SER A 25 9.56 -0.81 13.05
CA SER A 25 9.11 0.39 13.76
C SER A 25 7.83 0.92 13.12
N LYS A 26 7.06 1.74 13.84
CA LYS A 26 5.87 2.39 13.25
C LYS A 26 6.21 3.17 11.98
N GLY A 27 7.37 3.84 11.96
CA GLY A 27 7.85 4.58 10.78
C GLY A 27 8.14 3.66 9.60
N SER A 28 8.95 2.61 9.80
CA SER A 28 9.27 1.69 8.69
C SER A 28 8.05 0.93 8.18
N ALA A 29 7.10 0.60 9.06
CA ALA A 29 5.84 -0.02 8.67
C ALA A 29 4.95 0.94 7.86
N LEU A 30 5.00 2.25 8.15
CA LEU A 30 4.31 3.26 7.36
C LEU A 30 4.93 3.36 5.96
N ASP A 31 6.26 3.46 5.90
CA ASP A 31 7.00 3.56 4.63
C ASP A 31 6.70 2.36 3.72
N GLU A 32 6.66 1.16 4.29
CA GLU A 32 6.32 -0.08 3.57
C GLU A 32 4.87 -0.08 3.06
N ALA A 33 3.91 0.34 3.89
CA ALA A 33 2.50 0.43 3.50
C ALA A 33 2.29 1.46 2.39
N GLN A 34 2.91 2.65 2.50
CA GLN A 34 2.87 3.71 1.50
C GLN A 34 3.54 3.30 0.20
N TYR A 35 4.68 2.61 0.29
CA TYR A 35 5.36 2.06 -0.89
C TYR A 35 4.47 1.05 -1.60
N SER A 36 3.94 0.07 -0.88
CA SER A 36 3.05 -0.98 -1.40
C SER A 36 1.82 -0.38 -2.09
N TYR A 37 1.17 0.59 -1.44
CA TYR A 37 0.02 1.28 -2.01
C TYR A 37 0.39 2.06 -3.27
N SER A 38 1.46 2.87 -3.22
CA SER A 38 1.92 3.63 -4.39
C SER A 38 2.29 2.73 -5.56
N ALA A 39 2.86 1.56 -5.29
CA ALA A 39 3.23 0.59 -6.32
C ALA A 39 1.99 -0.04 -6.94
N ALA A 40 1.02 -0.44 -6.13
CA ALA A 40 -0.26 -0.97 -6.60
C ALA A 40 -0.97 0.03 -7.52
N ILE A 41 -1.09 1.30 -7.12
CA ILE A 41 -1.69 2.34 -7.98
C ILE A 41 -0.90 2.52 -9.27
N ARG A 42 0.43 2.68 -9.20
CA ARG A 42 1.29 2.88 -10.40
C ARG A 42 1.15 1.76 -11.42
N TRP A 43 1.01 0.51 -10.96
CA TRP A 43 0.85 -0.66 -11.81
C TRP A 43 -0.60 -0.98 -12.17
N GLY A 44 -1.57 -0.18 -11.72
CA GLY A 44 -2.99 -0.37 -12.00
C GLY A 44 -3.63 -1.52 -11.22
N ASP A 45 -2.98 -2.00 -10.15
CA ASP A 45 -3.53 -3.01 -9.23
C ASP A 45 -4.42 -2.34 -8.17
N PHE A 46 -5.60 -1.87 -8.60
CA PHE A 46 -6.54 -1.18 -7.72
C PHE A 46 -7.21 -2.12 -6.70
N GLU A 47 -7.31 -3.40 -7.00
CA GLU A 47 -7.80 -4.41 -6.05
C GLU A 47 -6.76 -4.64 -4.93
N GLY A 48 -5.47 -4.75 -5.28
CA GLY A 48 -4.38 -4.78 -4.31
C GLY A 48 -4.30 -3.50 -3.47
N ALA A 49 -4.45 -2.33 -4.10
CA ALA A 49 -4.52 -1.05 -3.38
C ALA A 49 -5.71 -1.00 -2.42
N TRP A 50 -6.87 -1.54 -2.81
CA TRP A 50 -8.06 -1.60 -1.97
C TRP A 50 -7.82 -2.44 -0.71
N ASN A 51 -7.02 -3.51 -0.78
CA ASN A 51 -6.69 -4.32 0.39
C ASN A 51 -5.92 -3.56 1.49
N LEU A 52 -5.29 -2.43 1.15
CA LEU A 52 -4.59 -1.54 2.09
C LEU A 52 -5.50 -0.46 2.68
N VAL A 53 -6.75 -0.36 2.21
CA VAL A 53 -7.77 0.53 2.78
C VAL A 53 -8.30 -0.06 4.08
N ASP A 54 -8.53 0.84 5.04
CA ASP A 54 -9.05 0.51 6.37
C ASP A 54 -10.27 -0.42 6.27
N PRO A 55 -10.28 -1.56 6.98
CA PRO A 55 -11.39 -2.50 6.95
C PRO A 55 -12.76 -1.87 7.25
N LYS A 56 -12.81 -0.83 8.09
CA LYS A 56 -14.06 -0.10 8.37
C LYS A 56 -14.54 0.67 7.14
N VAL A 57 -13.64 1.39 6.47
CA VAL A 57 -13.94 2.10 5.22
C VAL A 57 -14.41 1.12 4.15
N ARG A 58 -13.75 -0.03 4.02
CA ARG A 58 -14.17 -1.08 3.06
C ARG A 58 -15.54 -1.67 3.37
N LYS A 59 -15.91 -1.76 4.64
CA LYS A 59 -17.22 -2.26 5.07
C LYS A 59 -18.33 -1.22 4.87
N GLU A 60 -18.02 0.05 5.12
CA GLU A 60 -18.95 1.17 4.93
C GLU A 60 -19.18 1.49 3.45
N HIS A 61 -18.14 1.34 2.64
CA HIS A 61 -18.13 1.64 1.21
C HIS A 61 -17.55 0.48 0.40
N PRO A 62 -18.23 -0.68 0.33
CA PRO A 62 -17.74 -1.80 -0.44
C PRO A 62 -17.73 -1.45 -1.94
N LEU A 63 -16.58 -1.68 -2.59
CA LEU A 63 -16.48 -1.57 -4.04
C LEU A 63 -16.99 -2.85 -4.70
N THR A 64 -17.75 -2.67 -5.77
CA THR A 64 -18.25 -3.74 -6.63
C THR A 64 -17.29 -3.98 -7.80
N ASP A 65 -17.49 -5.08 -8.52
CA ASP A 65 -16.76 -5.36 -9.77
C ASP A 65 -16.94 -4.24 -10.80
N ILE A 66 -18.10 -3.58 -10.81
CA ILE A 66 -18.38 -2.45 -11.70
C ILE A 66 -17.50 -1.26 -11.31
N ASP A 67 -17.33 -0.98 -10.02
CA ASP A 67 -16.44 0.09 -9.55
C ASP A 67 -15.00 -0.17 -9.97
N PHE A 68 -14.51 -1.40 -9.80
CA PHE A 68 -13.18 -1.80 -10.28
C PHE A 68 -13.04 -1.75 -11.80
N SER A 69 -14.11 -2.03 -12.55
CA SER A 69 -14.09 -1.96 -14.02
C SER A 69 -13.80 -0.55 -14.55
N ARG A 70 -14.18 0.49 -13.80
CA ARG A 70 -13.89 1.88 -14.19
C ARG A 70 -12.39 2.13 -14.21
N TYR A 71 -11.66 1.66 -13.19
CA TYR A 71 -10.21 1.82 -13.13
C TYR A 71 -9.47 1.15 -14.30
N LYS A 72 -10.04 0.11 -14.93
CA LYS A 72 -9.46 -0.54 -16.12
C LYS A 72 -9.46 0.35 -17.38
N GLN A 73 -10.25 1.44 -17.36
CA GLN A 73 -10.36 2.41 -18.46
C GLN A 73 -9.24 3.47 -18.45
N VAL A 74 -8.39 3.47 -17.43
CA VAL A 74 -7.27 4.42 -17.31
C VAL A 74 -5.93 3.71 -17.17
N GLN A 75 -4.88 4.44 -17.48
CA GLN A 75 -3.51 4.08 -17.19
C GLN A 75 -2.90 5.17 -16.32
N ILE A 76 -2.13 4.78 -15.31
CA ILE A 76 -1.39 5.73 -14.48
C ILE A 76 -0.07 6.07 -15.19
N SER A 77 0.14 7.35 -15.47
CA SER A 77 1.37 7.86 -16.09
C SER A 77 2.39 8.36 -15.06
N SER A 78 1.93 8.83 -13.90
CA SER A 78 2.81 9.27 -12.82
C SER A 78 2.14 9.17 -11.45
N TYR A 79 2.97 9.10 -10.40
CA TYR A 79 2.55 9.13 -9.00
C TYR A 79 3.61 9.91 -8.21
N ARG A 80 3.28 11.11 -7.76
CA ARG A 80 4.23 12.02 -7.12
C ARG A 80 3.72 12.44 -5.75
N ASP A 81 4.52 12.13 -4.73
CA ASP A 81 4.34 12.67 -3.39
C ASP A 81 4.77 14.14 -3.38
N SER A 82 3.84 15.03 -3.04
CA SER A 82 4.05 16.49 -2.96
C SER A 82 4.33 16.94 -1.53
N GLY A 83 4.45 16.01 -0.58
CA GLY A 83 4.73 16.24 0.83
C GLY A 83 3.62 15.71 1.73
N GLY A 84 3.97 15.55 3.01
CA GLY A 84 3.06 15.07 4.03
C GLY A 84 3.33 15.66 5.40
N THR A 85 2.38 15.45 6.31
CA THR A 85 2.47 15.90 7.69
C THR A 85 1.83 14.88 8.62
N THR A 86 2.32 14.83 9.86
CA THR A 86 1.69 14.05 10.93
C THR A 86 0.78 14.98 11.73
N LEU A 87 -0.50 14.63 11.79
CA LEU A 87 -1.49 15.37 12.57
C LEU A 87 -1.29 15.10 14.08
N GLY A 88 -1.81 15.99 14.92
CA GLY A 88 -1.79 15.80 16.38
C GLY A 88 -2.52 14.54 16.86
N SER A 89 -3.39 13.96 16.02
CA SER A 89 -4.06 12.67 16.25
C SER A 89 -3.13 11.45 16.02
N GLY A 90 -1.96 11.65 15.43
CA GLY A 90 -1.05 10.57 15.01
C GLY A 90 -1.34 10.03 13.60
N GLU A 91 -2.37 10.53 12.92
CA GLU A 91 -2.57 10.25 11.50
C GLU A 91 -1.50 10.92 10.64
N VAL A 92 -1.11 10.27 9.55
CA VAL A 92 -0.18 10.84 8.56
C VAL A 92 -0.94 11.15 7.29
N VAL A 93 -0.85 12.40 6.84
CA VAL A 93 -1.50 12.89 5.63
C VAL A 93 -0.44 13.14 4.57
N ARG A 94 -0.73 12.74 3.32
CA ARG A 94 0.12 13.05 2.16
C ARG A 94 -0.71 13.61 1.02
N ASP A 95 -0.16 14.60 0.33
CA ASP A 95 -0.75 15.12 -0.90
C ASP A 95 -0.06 14.49 -2.10
N ILE A 96 -0.82 13.74 -2.89
CA ILE A 96 -0.35 12.99 -4.04
C ILE A 96 -0.87 13.63 -5.32
N GLU A 97 0.00 13.72 -6.30
CA GLU A 97 -0.34 14.07 -7.67
C GLU A 97 -0.25 12.80 -8.55
N ILE A 98 -1.35 12.47 -9.23
CA ILE A 98 -1.46 11.27 -10.07
C ILE A 98 -1.69 11.70 -11.52
N GLY A 99 -0.79 11.31 -12.40
CA GLY A 99 -1.00 11.42 -13.84
C GLY A 99 -1.87 10.27 -14.33
N VAL A 100 -2.92 10.58 -15.08
CA VAL A 100 -3.94 9.63 -15.52
C VAL A 100 -4.17 9.82 -17.02
N ILE A 101 -3.99 8.74 -17.78
CA ILE A 101 -4.29 8.66 -19.21
C ILE A 101 -5.59 7.89 -19.39
N ASN A 102 -6.55 8.48 -20.09
CA ASN A 102 -7.74 7.75 -20.54
C ASN A 102 -7.37 6.83 -21.70
N ARG A 103 -7.60 5.52 -21.57
CA ARG A 103 -7.21 4.53 -22.59
C ARG A 103 -8.00 4.63 -23.89
N ASN A 104 -9.20 5.20 -23.84
CA ASN A 104 -10.09 5.32 -25.00
C ASN A 104 -9.82 6.59 -25.82
N THR A 105 -9.36 7.68 -25.18
CA THR A 105 -9.13 8.98 -25.85
C THR A 105 -7.66 9.38 -25.93
N LEU A 106 -6.78 8.68 -25.19
CA LEU A 106 -5.37 9.04 -25.00
C LEU A 106 -5.14 10.42 -24.38
N ALA A 107 -6.19 11.05 -23.84
CA ALA A 107 -6.06 12.30 -23.12
C ALA A 107 -5.41 12.05 -21.75
N GLU A 108 -4.39 12.84 -21.44
CA GLU A 108 -3.73 12.86 -20.13
C GLU A 108 -4.27 14.00 -19.27
N ARG A 109 -4.44 13.73 -17.97
CA ARG A 109 -4.74 14.73 -16.95
C ARG A 109 -4.00 14.41 -15.66
N THR A 110 -3.97 15.40 -14.78
CA THR A 110 -3.43 15.26 -13.45
C THR A 110 -4.53 15.36 -12.40
N VAL A 111 -4.54 14.44 -11.45
CA VAL A 111 -5.50 14.36 -10.35
C VAL A 111 -4.77 14.55 -9.03
N ARG A 112 -5.33 15.36 -8.14
CA ARG A 112 -4.86 15.47 -6.75
C ARG A 112 -5.58 14.48 -5.87
N TYR A 113 -4.83 13.78 -5.05
CA TYR A 113 -5.34 12.78 -4.12
C TYR A 113 -4.71 12.96 -2.75
N ARG A 114 -5.54 13.12 -1.71
CA ARG A 114 -5.06 13.29 -0.33
C ARG A 114 -5.17 11.96 0.41
N GLU A 115 -4.03 11.32 0.59
CA GLU A 115 -3.92 10.13 1.43
C GLU A 115 -4.03 10.48 2.91
N ARG A 116 -4.76 9.67 3.67
CA ARG A 116 -4.75 9.72 5.14
C ARG A 116 -4.47 8.32 5.68
N TRP A 117 -3.44 8.22 6.51
CA TRP A 117 -2.97 6.97 7.08
C TRP A 117 -3.20 6.97 8.58
N ARG A 118 -3.81 5.90 9.09
CA ARG A 118 -4.04 5.69 10.51
C ARG A 118 -3.30 4.44 10.96
N TYR A 119 -2.58 4.55 12.07
CA TYR A 119 -2.00 3.40 12.72
C TYR A 119 -3.06 2.66 13.54
N ASP A 120 -3.09 1.34 13.43
CA ASP A 120 -3.90 0.46 14.24
C ASP A 120 -3.03 -0.28 15.25
N GLU A 121 -3.12 0.08 16.53
CA GLU A 121 -2.32 -0.54 17.59
C GLU A 121 -2.57 -2.05 17.72
N PRO A 122 -3.84 -2.55 17.65
CA PRO A 122 -4.10 -3.99 17.75
C PRO A 122 -3.46 -4.80 16.62
N SER A 123 -3.61 -4.38 15.36
CA SER A 123 -3.02 -5.09 14.23
C SER A 123 -1.56 -4.71 13.96
N ARG A 124 -1.05 -3.66 14.63
CA ARG A 124 0.25 -3.03 14.39
C ARG A 124 0.46 -2.62 12.93
N SER A 125 -0.61 -2.26 12.22
CA SER A 125 -0.59 -1.96 10.79
C SER A 125 -1.00 -0.52 10.52
N TRP A 126 -0.56 0.00 9.39
CA TRP A 126 -1.08 1.26 8.85
C TRP A 126 -2.16 0.98 7.83
N TRP A 127 -3.27 1.71 7.96
CA TRP A 127 -4.41 1.62 7.06
C TRP A 127 -4.67 2.96 6.40
N LEU A 128 -5.00 2.92 5.11
CA LEU A 128 -5.43 4.08 4.37
C LEU A 128 -6.92 4.35 4.64
N VAL A 129 -7.25 5.51 5.19
CA VAL A 129 -8.65 5.87 5.54
C VAL A 129 -9.32 6.76 4.50
N SER A 130 -8.59 7.23 3.49
CA SER A 130 -9.11 8.10 2.42
C SER A 130 -9.82 7.34 1.29
N GLY A 131 -9.71 6.00 1.23
CA GLY A 131 -10.23 5.18 0.12
C GLY A 131 -9.34 5.19 -1.12
N LEU A 132 -9.84 4.70 -2.26
CA LEU A 132 -9.12 4.83 -3.55
C LEU A 132 -9.26 6.25 -4.10
N PRO A 133 -8.31 6.72 -4.93
CA PRO A 133 -8.44 8.01 -5.60
C PRO A 133 -9.63 8.01 -6.57
N ASP A 134 -10.34 9.13 -6.62
CA ASP A 134 -11.23 9.44 -7.74
C ASP A 134 -10.39 9.94 -8.91
N LEU A 135 -10.24 9.11 -9.95
CA LEU A 135 -9.40 9.42 -11.10
C LEU A 135 -10.15 10.15 -12.22
N TRP A 136 -11.44 10.45 -12.04
CA TRP A 136 -12.28 10.88 -13.15
C TRP A 136 -12.20 12.37 -13.41
N GLY A 137 -12.00 13.19 -12.37
CA GLY A 137 -11.96 14.65 -12.46
C GLY A 137 -13.29 15.22 -12.95
N GLU A 138 -13.74 16.31 -12.34
CA GLU A 138 -14.72 17.20 -12.98
C GLU A 138 -14.00 18.19 -13.90
#